data_AF-A0A0A0RC40-F1
#
_entry.id   AF-A0A0A0RC40-F1
#
_cell.length_a   1.000
_cell.length_b   1.000
_cell.length_c   1.000
_cell.angle_alpha   90.00
_cell.angle_beta   90.00
_cell.angle_gamma   90.00
#
_symmetry.space_group_name_H-M   'P 1'
#
loop_
_entity.id
_entity.type
_entity.pdbx_description
1 polymer ?
#
loop_
_entity_poly.entity_id
_entity_poly.type
_entity_poly.pdbx_seq_one_letter_code
_entity_poly.pdbx_strand_id
1 'polypeptide(L)'
;HSSVEYFNINNVTQMSDIEHYNFDYSGTSMKALTMKKIKITDMYFSQDDLYEIFADMNITDMTIADSEMIHMLCPSRKSSFRYLNFLKNDLTDFLFQKCDNLAQLETLILQKNKFESLRKVSFMTSRMKSLTYLDMSSNLLRHDGAGVQCQWAESLAELDLSSNQLAGAVFECLPANVQKLSLRNNQISNVPSGMAELKSLEELNLASNRLADLPGCGGFTSLQFLNVEMNSILTPSADFFQSCPRVRELQAGHNPFQCSCELQAFIRLERRSGGKLFGWPAAYVCEYPEG
;
A
#
# COMPACT_ATOMS: atom_id res chain seq x y z
N HIS A 1 34.22 10.35 -17.70
CA HIS A 1 33.86 9.66 -16.45
C HIS A 1 33.44 10.68 -15.41
N SER A 2 32.17 10.65 -15.00
CA SER A 2 31.69 11.40 -13.84
C SER A 2 31.91 10.54 -12.59
N SER A 3 32.27 11.15 -11.46
CA SER A 3 32.39 10.50 -10.14
C SER A 3 31.14 10.65 -9.28
N VAL A 4 30.07 11.24 -9.82
CA VAL A 4 28.84 11.50 -9.07
C VAL A 4 28.02 10.22 -8.95
N GLU A 5 28.03 9.63 -7.75
CA GLU A 5 27.24 8.43 -7.44
C GLU A 5 25.79 8.76 -7.05
N TYR A 6 25.56 9.91 -6.41
CA TYR A 6 24.25 10.32 -5.90
C TYR A 6 23.94 11.73 -6.40
N PHE A 7 22.85 11.89 -7.12
CA PHE A 7 22.44 13.18 -7.66
C PHE A 7 21.07 13.58 -7.13
N ASN A 8 21.00 14.72 -6.45
CA ASN A 8 19.78 15.24 -5.85
C ASN A 8 19.49 16.63 -6.38
N ILE A 9 18.29 16.79 -6.91
CA ILE A 9 17.78 18.01 -7.49
C ILE A 9 16.48 18.36 -6.77
N ASN A 10 16.36 19.61 -6.35
CA ASN A 10 15.16 20.10 -5.68
C ASN A 10 14.78 21.46 -6.24
N ASN A 11 13.48 21.67 -6.47
CA ASN A 11 12.90 22.93 -6.91
C ASN A 11 13.48 23.39 -8.26
N VAL A 12 13.22 22.60 -9.30
CA VAL A 12 13.63 22.91 -10.67
C VAL A 12 12.43 23.29 -11.50
N THR A 13 12.57 24.37 -12.27
CA THR A 13 11.57 24.78 -13.26
C THR A 13 12.16 24.58 -14.64
N GLN A 14 11.54 23.74 -15.45
CA GLN A 14 11.90 23.58 -16.85
C GLN A 14 11.23 24.69 -17.66
N MET A 15 12.05 25.59 -18.22
CA MET A 15 11.61 26.80 -18.93
C MET A 15 11.62 26.69 -20.46
N SER A 16 12.15 25.60 -21.03
CA SER A 16 12.30 25.40 -22.48
C SER A 16 12.07 23.94 -22.88
N ASP A 17 11.87 23.72 -24.17
CA ASP A 17 11.82 22.39 -24.78
C ASP A 17 13.05 21.53 -24.44
N ILE A 18 12.82 20.23 -24.31
CA ILE A 18 13.86 19.21 -24.23
C ILE A 18 14.00 18.62 -25.63
N GLU A 19 15.15 18.82 -26.26
CA GLU A 19 15.50 18.11 -27.49
C GLU A 19 15.69 16.62 -27.16
N HIS A 20 15.13 15.73 -27.99
CA HIS A 20 15.36 14.29 -27.86
C HIS A 20 16.86 13.99 -27.84
N TYR A 21 17.33 13.38 -26.76
CA TYR A 21 18.74 13.05 -26.58
C TYR A 21 18.89 11.59 -26.16
N ASN A 22 19.52 10.79 -27.01
CA ASN A 22 19.91 9.44 -26.66
C ASN A 22 21.11 9.48 -25.71
N PHE A 23 20.87 9.29 -24.42
CA PHE A 23 21.89 9.38 -23.39
C PHE A 23 22.60 8.03 -23.20
N ASP A 24 23.92 8.02 -23.42
CA ASP A 24 24.75 6.86 -23.11
C ASP A 24 25.12 6.81 -21.62
N TYR A 25 24.48 5.92 -20.88
CA TYR A 25 24.74 5.72 -19.45
C TYR A 25 26.02 4.90 -19.15
N SER A 26 26.66 4.29 -20.16
CA SER A 26 27.72 3.27 -19.98
C SER A 26 29.03 3.79 -19.36
N GLY A 27 29.19 5.10 -19.22
CA GLY A 27 30.34 5.75 -18.56
C GLY A 27 30.03 6.42 -17.23
N THR A 28 28.81 6.27 -16.71
CA THR A 28 28.36 6.91 -15.46
C THR A 28 28.66 6.05 -14.24
N SER A 29 28.92 6.69 -13.10
CA SER A 29 29.05 6.04 -11.78
C SER A 29 27.80 6.22 -10.91
N MET A 30 26.74 6.80 -11.48
CA MET A 30 25.52 7.13 -10.77
C MET A 30 24.81 5.85 -10.30
N LYS A 31 24.41 5.85 -9.03
CA LYS A 31 23.65 4.78 -8.39
C LYS A 31 22.23 5.24 -8.06
N ALA A 32 22.07 6.52 -7.75
CA ALA A 32 20.77 7.08 -7.39
C ALA A 32 20.52 8.48 -7.96
N LEU A 33 19.29 8.71 -8.39
CA LEU A 33 18.75 10.00 -8.77
C LEU A 33 17.55 10.35 -7.88
N THR A 34 17.56 11.56 -7.32
CA THR A 34 16.40 12.12 -6.64
C THR A 34 16.07 13.47 -7.23
N MET A 35 14.84 13.64 -7.70
CA MET A 35 14.30 14.90 -8.16
C MET A 35 13.03 15.21 -7.40
N LYS A 36 12.91 16.42 -6.86
CA LYS A 36 11.73 16.87 -6.12
C LYS A 36 11.29 18.25 -6.57
N LYS A 37 9.98 18.49 -6.58
CA LYS A 37 9.42 19.80 -6.92
C LYS A 37 9.84 20.25 -8.31
N ILE A 38 9.75 19.34 -9.28
CA ILE A 38 9.94 19.68 -10.69
C ILE A 38 8.66 20.37 -11.15
N LYS A 39 8.82 21.55 -11.74
CA LYS A 39 7.73 22.27 -12.40
C LYS A 39 8.03 22.31 -13.90
N ILE A 40 7.24 21.59 -14.68
CA ILE A 40 7.30 21.64 -16.14
C ILE A 40 6.37 22.77 -16.58
N THR A 41 6.93 23.91 -17.03
CA THR A 41 6.12 25.06 -17.46
C THR A 41 5.83 25.09 -18.95
N ASP A 42 6.57 24.31 -19.74
CA ASP A 42 6.41 24.21 -21.17
C ASP A 42 5.86 22.81 -21.51
N MET A 43 4.70 22.73 -22.17
CA MET A 43 4.06 21.46 -22.55
C MET A 43 4.24 21.12 -24.03
N TYR A 44 5.11 21.85 -24.76
CA TYR A 44 5.30 21.70 -26.20
C TYR A 44 6.35 20.66 -26.63
N PHE A 45 6.97 19.92 -25.70
CA PHE A 45 7.84 18.77 -26.03
C PHE A 45 7.13 17.43 -25.86
N SER A 46 7.63 16.40 -26.56
CA SER A 46 7.17 15.03 -26.37
C SER A 46 7.58 14.55 -24.98
N GLN A 47 6.62 14.41 -24.07
CA GLN A 47 6.92 13.93 -22.71
C GLN A 47 7.53 12.52 -22.72
N ASP A 48 7.25 11.74 -23.77
CA ASP A 48 7.81 10.40 -23.96
C ASP A 48 9.35 10.44 -24.06
N ASP A 49 9.93 11.48 -24.68
CA ASP A 49 11.40 11.62 -24.77
C ASP A 49 12.01 11.80 -23.38
N LEU A 50 11.37 12.60 -22.53
CA LEU A 50 11.82 12.81 -21.15
C LEU A 50 11.66 11.55 -20.30
N TYR A 51 10.52 10.86 -20.42
CA TYR A 51 10.28 9.65 -19.66
C TYR A 51 11.16 8.49 -20.14
N GLU A 52 11.56 8.45 -21.41
CA GLU A 52 12.50 7.46 -21.94
C GLU A 52 13.89 7.64 -21.32
N ILE A 53 14.37 8.89 -21.20
CA ILE A 53 15.61 9.21 -20.47
C ILE A 53 15.55 8.60 -19.07
N PHE A 54 14.49 8.87 -18.30
CA PHE A 54 14.37 8.34 -16.95
C PHE A 54 14.18 6.81 -16.92
N ALA A 55 13.38 6.25 -17.82
CA ALA A 55 13.06 4.82 -17.83
C ALA A 55 14.30 3.95 -18.11
N ASP A 56 15.21 4.43 -18.94
CA ASP A 56 16.38 3.68 -19.39
C ASP A 56 17.67 4.01 -18.62
N MET A 57 17.58 4.81 -17.56
CA MET A 57 18.73 5.06 -16.68
C MET A 57 19.29 3.75 -16.11
N ASN A 58 20.60 3.58 -16.21
CA ASN A 58 21.30 2.45 -15.59
C ASN A 58 21.70 2.76 -14.13
N ILE A 59 20.69 2.95 -13.27
CA ILE A 59 20.87 3.24 -11.84
C ILE A 59 20.00 2.31 -10.99
N THR A 60 20.30 2.21 -9.70
CA THR A 60 19.57 1.32 -8.78
C THR A 60 18.34 1.99 -8.17
N ASP A 61 18.44 3.29 -7.86
CA ASP A 61 17.42 4.01 -7.10
C ASP A 61 16.98 5.28 -7.84
N MET A 62 15.68 5.42 -8.09
CA MET A 62 15.12 6.65 -8.64
C MET A 62 13.98 7.16 -7.78
N THR A 63 14.02 8.46 -7.48
CA THR A 63 12.90 9.19 -6.89
C THR A 63 12.58 10.39 -7.75
N ILE A 64 11.34 10.51 -8.20
CA ILE A 64 10.79 11.75 -8.75
C ILE A 64 9.50 12.06 -8.01
N ALA A 65 9.53 13.03 -7.09
CA ALA A 65 8.43 13.28 -6.18
C ALA A 65 7.95 14.73 -6.18
N ASP A 66 6.69 14.97 -5.78
CA ASP A 66 6.12 16.31 -5.67
C ASP A 66 6.24 17.11 -6.98
N SER A 67 6.03 16.47 -8.14
CA SER A 67 6.41 17.00 -9.46
C SER A 67 5.30 16.96 -10.51
N GLU A 68 4.05 16.70 -10.11
CA GLU A 68 2.87 16.68 -11.00
C GLU A 68 3.05 15.79 -12.25
N MET A 69 3.92 14.77 -12.20
CA MET A 69 4.12 13.87 -13.34
C MET A 69 2.83 13.12 -13.65
N ILE A 70 2.41 13.13 -14.91
CA ILE A 70 1.18 12.46 -15.35
C ILE A 70 1.46 11.10 -15.98
N HIS A 71 2.70 10.82 -16.37
CA HIS A 71 3.07 9.59 -17.07
C HIS A 71 4.51 9.14 -16.75
N MET A 72 4.82 7.89 -17.09
CA MET A 72 6.17 7.30 -17.08
C MET A 72 6.15 6.02 -17.93
N LEU A 73 7.23 5.77 -18.66
CA LEU A 73 7.35 4.64 -19.59
C LEU A 73 7.96 3.40 -18.94
N CYS A 74 7.60 2.23 -19.46
CA CYS A 74 8.34 1.00 -19.18
C CYS A 74 9.76 1.13 -19.75
N PRO A 75 10.81 0.69 -19.01
CA PRO A 75 12.16 0.62 -19.57
C PRO A 75 12.18 -0.20 -20.85
N SER A 76 12.94 0.24 -21.86
CA SER A 76 13.07 -0.42 -23.16
C SER A 76 13.84 -1.75 -23.06
N ARG A 77 14.68 -1.89 -22.04
CA ARG A 77 15.50 -3.06 -21.73
C ARG A 77 15.40 -3.40 -20.26
N LYS A 78 15.84 -4.59 -19.88
CA LYS A 78 15.92 -5.00 -18.47
C LYS A 78 16.67 -3.95 -17.66
N SER A 79 15.97 -3.33 -16.73
CA SER A 79 16.48 -2.28 -15.87
C SER A 79 17.22 -2.85 -14.66
N SER A 80 18.13 -2.04 -14.11
CA SER A 80 18.83 -2.26 -12.83
C SER A 80 18.09 -1.64 -11.62
N PHE A 81 16.92 -1.03 -11.83
CA PHE A 81 16.12 -0.45 -10.75
C PHE A 81 15.74 -1.50 -9.70
N ARG A 82 16.02 -1.17 -8.44
CA ARG A 82 15.53 -1.87 -7.24
C ARG A 82 14.56 -1.01 -6.45
N TYR A 83 14.69 0.31 -6.54
CA TYR A 83 13.83 1.25 -5.84
C TYR A 83 13.30 2.32 -6.82
N LEU A 84 11.98 2.43 -6.92
CA LEU A 84 11.30 3.50 -7.65
C LEU A 84 10.33 4.22 -6.72
N ASN A 85 10.41 5.54 -6.70
CA ASN A 85 9.53 6.37 -5.89
C ASN A 85 8.97 7.55 -6.69
N PHE A 86 7.66 7.53 -6.90
CA PHE A 86 6.89 8.57 -7.56
C PHE A 86 5.88 9.23 -6.62
N LEU A 87 6.25 9.41 -5.35
CA LEU A 87 5.42 10.05 -4.33
C LEU A 87 4.89 11.42 -4.80
N LYS A 88 3.59 11.65 -4.63
CA LYS A 88 2.95 12.95 -4.85
C LYS A 88 3.16 13.46 -6.27
N ASN A 89 2.70 12.67 -7.24
CA ASN A 89 2.57 13.08 -8.63
C ASN A 89 1.10 12.91 -9.07
N ASP A 90 0.86 12.98 -10.37
CA ASP A 90 -0.46 12.86 -10.98
C ASP A 90 -0.60 11.55 -11.78
N LEU A 91 0.16 10.51 -11.41
CA LEU A 91 0.18 9.23 -12.12
C LEU A 91 -1.16 8.49 -11.97
N THR A 92 -1.52 7.76 -13.01
CA THR A 92 -2.80 7.04 -13.12
C THR A 92 -2.57 5.55 -13.33
N ASP A 93 -3.66 4.79 -13.42
CA ASP A 93 -3.66 3.34 -13.60
C ASP A 93 -3.15 2.86 -14.98
N PHE A 94 -2.69 3.78 -15.84
CA PHE A 94 -1.98 3.53 -17.09
C PHE A 94 -0.46 3.47 -16.91
N LEU A 95 0.06 3.64 -15.69
CA LEU A 95 1.48 3.46 -15.41
C LEU A 95 1.93 2.02 -15.70
N PHE A 96 3.14 1.86 -16.27
CA PHE A 96 3.85 0.58 -16.46
C PHE A 96 3.00 -0.58 -17.01
N GLN A 97 2.15 -0.33 -18.00
CA GLN A 97 1.31 -1.39 -18.59
C GLN A 97 2.16 -2.52 -19.19
N LYS A 98 1.95 -3.74 -18.69
CA LYS A 98 2.66 -4.97 -19.15
C LYS A 98 4.19 -4.86 -19.08
N CYS A 99 4.72 -4.22 -18.03
CA CYS A 99 6.15 -3.98 -17.88
C CYS A 99 6.94 -5.23 -17.45
N ASP A 100 7.63 -5.89 -18.39
CA ASP A 100 8.52 -7.03 -18.11
C ASP A 100 9.93 -6.64 -17.65
N ASN A 101 10.33 -5.41 -17.93
CA ASN A 101 11.73 -4.97 -17.79
C ASN A 101 12.10 -4.47 -16.39
N LEU A 102 11.14 -4.44 -15.45
CA LEU A 102 11.34 -4.09 -14.03
C LEU A 102 11.45 -5.33 -13.13
N ALA A 103 12.00 -6.43 -13.64
CA ALA A 103 12.05 -7.71 -12.93
C ALA A 103 12.87 -7.69 -11.63
N GLN A 104 13.79 -6.73 -11.47
CA GLN A 104 14.63 -6.54 -10.29
C GLN A 104 14.06 -5.52 -9.29
N LEU A 105 12.93 -4.88 -9.59
CA LEU A 105 12.34 -3.88 -8.72
C LEU A 105 11.90 -4.52 -7.41
N GLU A 106 12.39 -4.01 -6.28
CA GLU A 106 12.12 -4.52 -4.93
C GLU A 106 11.10 -3.65 -4.20
N THR A 107 11.16 -2.33 -4.40
CA THR A 107 10.28 -1.34 -3.77
C THR A 107 9.70 -0.38 -4.79
N LEU A 108 8.38 -0.19 -4.75
CA LEU A 108 7.66 0.78 -5.57
C LEU A 108 6.77 1.68 -4.69
N ILE A 109 7.04 2.99 -4.72
CA ILE A 109 6.24 3.98 -3.97
C ILE A 109 5.41 4.80 -4.97
N LEU A 110 4.09 4.66 -4.87
CA LEU A 110 3.10 5.37 -5.67
C LEU A 110 2.11 6.15 -4.80
N GLN A 111 2.49 6.42 -3.55
CA GLN A 111 1.72 7.20 -2.60
C GLN A 111 1.31 8.58 -3.17
N LYS A 112 0.09 9.03 -2.88
CA LYS A 112 -0.43 10.36 -3.28
C LYS A 112 -0.42 10.57 -4.80
N ASN A 113 -0.95 9.62 -5.56
CA ASN A 113 -1.18 9.74 -6.99
C ASN A 113 -2.70 9.68 -7.29
N LYS A 114 -3.08 9.37 -8.53
CA LYS A 114 -4.46 9.32 -9.01
C LYS A 114 -4.85 7.91 -9.51
N PHE A 115 -4.37 6.86 -8.85
CA PHE A 115 -4.75 5.49 -9.20
C PHE A 115 -6.17 5.17 -8.73
N GLU A 116 -7.01 4.62 -9.61
CA GLU A 116 -8.42 4.35 -9.33
C GLU A 116 -8.78 2.86 -9.28
N SER A 117 -8.15 2.02 -10.12
CA SER A 117 -8.49 0.59 -10.23
C SER A 117 -7.45 -0.28 -9.52
N LEU A 118 -7.87 -0.98 -8.47
CA LEU A 118 -7.04 -1.97 -7.79
C LEU A 118 -6.67 -3.13 -8.72
N ARG A 119 -7.59 -3.55 -9.60
CA ARG A 119 -7.32 -4.61 -10.57
C ARG A 119 -6.18 -4.24 -11.49
N LYS A 120 -6.20 -3.04 -12.09
CA LYS A 120 -5.13 -2.60 -12.99
C LYS A 120 -3.79 -2.53 -12.27
N VAL A 121 -3.75 -2.06 -11.03
CA VAL A 121 -2.54 -2.06 -10.19
C VAL A 121 -2.01 -3.48 -9.97
N SER A 122 -2.89 -4.45 -9.71
CA SER A 122 -2.46 -5.84 -9.61
C SER A 122 -1.73 -6.28 -10.89
N PHE A 123 -2.37 -6.15 -12.06
CA PHE A 123 -1.77 -6.54 -13.33
C PHE A 123 -0.49 -5.78 -13.68
N MET A 124 -0.42 -4.49 -13.36
CA MET A 124 0.78 -3.66 -13.53
C MET A 124 1.98 -4.27 -12.79
N THR A 125 1.78 -4.76 -11.57
CA THR A 125 2.86 -5.31 -10.74
C THR A 125 3.16 -6.78 -11.01
N SER A 126 2.26 -7.52 -11.67
CA SER A 126 2.35 -8.98 -11.89
C SER A 126 3.67 -9.50 -12.47
N ARG A 127 4.42 -8.68 -13.22
CA ARG A 127 5.68 -9.03 -13.88
C ARG A 127 6.94 -8.59 -13.09
N MET A 128 6.77 -7.82 -12.03
CA MET A 128 7.85 -7.33 -11.16
C MET A 128 8.27 -8.45 -10.19
N LYS A 129 9.07 -9.40 -10.69
CA LYS A 129 9.37 -10.66 -9.99
C LYS A 129 10.03 -10.51 -8.62
N SER A 130 10.70 -9.39 -8.37
CA SER A 130 11.40 -9.13 -7.10
C SER A 130 10.65 -8.16 -6.18
N LEU A 131 9.44 -7.72 -6.54
CA LEU A 131 8.73 -6.67 -5.81
C LEU A 131 8.27 -7.20 -4.45
N THR A 132 8.84 -6.66 -3.38
CA THR A 132 8.54 -7.07 -2.00
C THR A 132 7.67 -6.05 -1.27
N TYR A 133 7.81 -4.76 -1.59
CA TYR A 133 7.05 -3.68 -0.98
C TYR A 133 6.40 -2.76 -2.02
N LEU A 134 5.10 -2.53 -1.85
CA LEU A 134 4.31 -1.60 -2.66
C LEU A 134 3.52 -0.64 -1.77
N ASP A 135 3.75 0.66 -1.95
CA ASP A 135 2.95 1.72 -1.32
C ASP A 135 2.00 2.37 -2.34
N MET A 136 0.71 2.09 -2.20
CA MET A 136 -0.37 2.72 -2.97
C MET A 136 -1.24 3.63 -2.10
N SER A 137 -0.74 4.04 -0.93
CA SER A 137 -1.52 4.82 0.02
C SER A 137 -1.92 6.19 -0.53
N SER A 138 -3.03 6.75 -0.04
CA SER A 138 -3.50 8.08 -0.45
C SER A 138 -3.75 8.21 -1.96
N ASN A 139 -4.36 7.20 -2.57
CA ASN A 139 -4.82 7.22 -3.97
C ASN A 139 -6.35 7.27 -4.00
N LEU A 140 -6.95 6.95 -5.14
CA LEU A 140 -8.40 6.90 -5.36
C LEU A 140 -8.89 5.46 -5.55
N LEU A 141 -8.16 4.47 -5.05
CA LEU A 141 -8.39 3.06 -5.37
C LEU A 141 -9.77 2.61 -4.91
N ARG A 142 -10.47 1.94 -5.82
CA ARG A 142 -11.74 1.25 -5.62
C ARG A 142 -11.59 -0.21 -6.06
N HIS A 143 -12.49 -1.04 -5.56
CA HIS A 143 -12.65 -2.40 -6.07
C HIS A 143 -13.58 -2.37 -7.29
N ASP A 144 -13.15 -2.97 -8.40
CA ASP A 144 -13.84 -2.89 -9.70
C ASP A 144 -15.11 -3.78 -9.81
N GLY A 145 -15.71 -4.17 -8.69
CA GLY A 145 -16.89 -5.05 -8.60
C GLY A 145 -16.56 -6.52 -8.33
N ALA A 146 -17.56 -7.33 -7.97
CA ALA A 146 -17.39 -8.73 -7.56
C ALA A 146 -16.91 -9.64 -8.72
N GLY A 147 -16.14 -10.69 -8.39
CA GLY A 147 -15.71 -11.70 -9.37
C GLY A 147 -14.56 -11.26 -10.27
N VAL A 148 -13.82 -10.23 -9.85
CA VAL A 148 -12.68 -9.69 -10.59
C VAL A 148 -11.44 -10.51 -10.27
N GLN A 149 -10.84 -11.12 -11.29
CA GLN A 149 -9.54 -11.76 -11.15
C GLN A 149 -8.44 -10.70 -11.05
N CYS A 150 -7.70 -10.73 -9.94
CA CYS A 150 -6.51 -9.93 -9.70
C CYS A 150 -5.26 -10.80 -9.78
N GLN A 151 -4.17 -10.21 -10.25
CA GLN A 151 -2.91 -10.93 -10.43
C GLN A 151 -1.77 -10.05 -9.94
N TRP A 152 -1.24 -10.35 -8.76
CA TRP A 152 -0.16 -9.58 -8.14
C TRP A 152 1.21 -10.21 -8.42
N ALA A 153 2.29 -9.49 -8.12
CA ALA A 153 3.62 -10.08 -8.01
C ALA A 153 3.62 -11.16 -6.91
N GLU A 154 4.14 -12.36 -7.22
CA GLU A 154 4.17 -13.48 -6.27
C GLU A 154 5.09 -13.23 -5.06
N SER A 155 6.07 -12.33 -5.22
CA SER A 155 7.04 -11.92 -4.21
C SER A 155 6.55 -10.82 -3.27
N LEU A 156 5.36 -10.25 -3.53
CA LEU A 156 4.84 -9.13 -2.75
C LEU A 156 4.52 -9.56 -1.32
N ALA A 157 5.27 -9.02 -0.36
CA ALA A 157 5.17 -9.35 1.06
C ALA A 157 4.50 -8.23 1.86
N GLU A 158 4.71 -6.97 1.47
CA GLU A 158 4.20 -5.80 2.17
C GLU A 158 3.41 -4.90 1.21
N LEU A 159 2.17 -4.58 1.58
CA LEU A 159 1.27 -3.79 0.75
C LEU A 159 0.54 -2.72 1.59
N ASP A 160 0.72 -1.46 1.23
CA ASP A 160 -0.02 -0.34 1.81
C ASP A 160 -1.09 0.18 0.83
N LEU A 161 -2.36 -0.02 1.21
CA LEU A 161 -3.55 0.47 0.50
C LEU A 161 -4.30 1.51 1.34
N SER A 162 -3.66 2.11 2.34
CA SER A 162 -4.32 3.04 3.26
C SER A 162 -4.79 4.33 2.59
N SER A 163 -5.82 4.96 3.15
CA SER A 163 -6.36 6.23 2.64
C SER A 163 -6.81 6.13 1.17
N ASN A 164 -7.65 5.14 0.87
CA ASN A 164 -8.27 4.93 -0.44
C ASN A 164 -9.80 4.89 -0.30
N GLN A 165 -10.50 4.38 -1.32
CA GLN A 165 -11.97 4.27 -1.35
C GLN A 165 -12.40 2.79 -1.35
N LEU A 166 -11.65 1.94 -0.66
CA LEU A 166 -11.86 0.49 -0.66
C LEU A 166 -12.97 0.11 0.33
N ALA A 167 -13.78 -0.88 -0.05
CA ALA A 167 -14.82 -1.48 0.78
C ALA A 167 -14.52 -2.98 0.98
N GLY A 168 -15.41 -3.72 1.66
CA GLY A 168 -15.20 -5.14 2.01
C GLY A 168 -14.90 -6.07 0.82
N ALA A 169 -15.29 -5.73 -0.40
CA ALA A 169 -14.96 -6.53 -1.59
C ALA A 169 -13.47 -6.52 -1.95
N VAL A 170 -12.66 -5.60 -1.38
CA VAL A 170 -11.20 -5.56 -1.59
C VAL A 170 -10.53 -6.91 -1.32
N PHE A 171 -11.07 -7.68 -0.36
CA PHE A 171 -10.53 -8.96 0.05
C PHE A 171 -10.56 -10.05 -1.05
N GLU A 172 -11.34 -9.87 -2.12
CA GLU A 172 -11.32 -10.75 -3.32
C GLU A 172 -10.08 -10.52 -4.21
N CYS A 173 -9.41 -9.38 -4.05
CA CYS A 173 -8.37 -8.87 -4.96
C CYS A 173 -7.04 -8.63 -4.25
N LEU A 174 -6.77 -9.31 -3.12
CA LEU A 174 -5.51 -9.15 -2.37
C LEU A 174 -4.47 -10.22 -2.77
N PRO A 175 -3.15 -9.94 -2.62
CA PRO A 175 -2.10 -10.91 -2.91
C PRO A 175 -2.11 -12.04 -1.87
N ALA A 176 -2.18 -13.30 -2.30
CA ALA A 176 -2.26 -14.45 -1.38
C ALA A 176 -1.05 -14.59 -0.43
N ASN A 177 0.13 -14.13 -0.86
CA ASN A 177 1.38 -14.24 -0.11
C ASN A 177 1.70 -13.04 0.78
N VAL A 178 0.82 -12.03 0.83
CA VAL A 178 1.07 -10.82 1.61
C VAL A 178 1.19 -11.16 3.10
N GLN A 179 2.19 -10.58 3.75
CA GLN A 179 2.51 -10.77 5.16
C GLN A 179 2.07 -9.55 5.98
N LYS A 180 2.25 -8.34 5.43
CA LYS A 180 1.80 -7.10 6.07
C LYS A 180 0.88 -6.33 5.14
N LEU A 181 -0.32 -6.04 5.63
CA LEU A 181 -1.35 -5.34 4.87
C LEU A 181 -1.91 -4.17 5.67
N SER A 182 -1.82 -2.98 5.08
CA SER A 182 -2.49 -1.80 5.59
C SER A 182 -3.69 -1.45 4.71
N LEU A 183 -4.88 -1.49 5.30
CA LEU A 183 -6.16 -1.03 4.76
C LEU A 183 -6.73 0.12 5.60
N ARG A 184 -5.90 0.78 6.39
CA ARG A 184 -6.29 1.89 7.27
C ARG A 184 -6.99 3.01 6.48
N ASN A 185 -7.96 3.67 7.10
CA ASN A 185 -8.62 4.85 6.52
C ASN A 185 -9.25 4.53 5.15
N ASN A 186 -10.13 3.53 5.13
CA ASN A 186 -10.92 3.14 3.97
C ASN A 186 -12.42 3.12 4.37
N GLN A 187 -13.27 2.44 3.59
CA GLN A 187 -14.71 2.36 3.81
C GLN A 187 -15.15 0.92 4.11
N ILE A 188 -14.30 0.13 4.77
CA ILE A 188 -14.55 -1.29 5.04
C ILE A 188 -15.52 -1.42 6.21
N SER A 189 -16.71 -1.95 5.95
CA SER A 189 -17.74 -2.23 6.97
C SER A 189 -17.65 -3.63 7.56
N ASN A 190 -17.04 -4.57 6.84
CA ASN A 190 -16.91 -5.96 7.24
C ASN A 190 -15.75 -6.63 6.49
N VAL A 191 -15.19 -7.67 7.10
CA VAL A 191 -14.26 -8.58 6.44
C VAL A 191 -15.03 -9.86 6.09
N PRO A 192 -15.21 -10.20 4.80
CA PRO A 192 -16.04 -11.32 4.40
C PRO A 192 -15.43 -12.66 4.81
N SER A 193 -16.25 -13.53 5.40
CA SER A 193 -15.86 -14.90 5.75
C SER A 193 -15.62 -15.74 4.50
N GLY A 194 -14.46 -16.39 4.39
CA GLY A 194 -14.17 -17.38 3.34
C GLY A 194 -13.82 -16.80 1.96
N MET A 195 -13.63 -15.49 1.82
CA MET A 195 -13.22 -14.87 0.53
C MET A 195 -11.71 -14.64 0.44
N ALA A 196 -11.05 -14.35 1.55
CA ALA A 196 -9.63 -14.06 1.62
C ALA A 196 -8.88 -15.19 2.34
N GLU A 197 -8.24 -16.08 1.60
CA GLU A 197 -7.32 -17.09 2.14
C GLU A 197 -5.90 -16.51 2.26
N LEU A 198 -5.75 -15.41 3.01
CA LEU A 198 -4.46 -14.77 3.26
C LEU A 198 -3.71 -15.47 4.40
N LYS A 199 -3.37 -16.74 4.16
CA LYS A 199 -2.75 -17.63 5.17
C LYS A 199 -1.37 -17.17 5.64
N SER A 200 -0.69 -16.38 4.82
CA SER A 200 0.63 -15.80 5.12
C SER A 200 0.55 -14.47 5.86
N LEU A 201 -0.65 -13.90 6.03
CA LEU A 201 -0.81 -12.58 6.65
C LEU A 201 -0.50 -12.64 8.15
N GLU A 202 0.46 -11.82 8.58
CA GLU A 202 0.92 -11.71 9.96
C GLU A 202 0.46 -10.40 10.60
N GLU A 203 0.40 -9.32 9.83
CA GLU A 203 -0.01 -7.99 10.31
C GLU A 203 -1.13 -7.40 9.44
N LEU A 204 -2.24 -7.05 10.07
CA LEU A 204 -3.40 -6.44 9.42
C LEU A 204 -3.78 -5.13 10.11
N ASN A 205 -3.73 -4.03 9.38
CA ASN A 205 -4.22 -2.74 9.84
C ASN A 205 -5.52 -2.35 9.14
N LEU A 206 -6.61 -2.34 9.91
CA LEU A 206 -7.97 -1.93 9.53
C LEU A 206 -8.43 -0.71 10.33
N ALA A 207 -7.52 0.05 10.95
CA ALA A 207 -7.87 1.24 11.71
C ALA A 207 -8.64 2.27 10.86
N SER A 208 -9.47 3.10 11.49
CA SER A 208 -10.21 4.16 10.79
C SER A 208 -11.07 3.63 9.64
N ASN A 209 -11.86 2.58 9.89
CA ASN A 209 -12.82 2.02 8.94
C ASN A 209 -14.24 2.09 9.54
N ARG A 210 -15.16 1.24 9.09
CA ARG A 210 -16.57 1.21 9.52
C ARG A 210 -16.96 -0.15 10.09
N LEU A 211 -16.00 -0.90 10.66
CA LEU A 211 -16.24 -2.24 11.19
C LEU A 211 -17.19 -2.17 12.39
N ALA A 212 -18.24 -3.00 12.38
CA ALA A 212 -19.16 -3.15 13.49
C ALA A 212 -18.76 -4.28 14.48
N ASP A 213 -17.85 -5.17 14.06
CA ASP A 213 -17.32 -6.27 14.88
C ASP A 213 -15.88 -6.59 14.47
N LEU A 214 -15.18 -7.36 15.30
CA LEU A 214 -13.86 -7.91 15.01
C LEU A 214 -13.94 -8.94 13.87
N PRO A 215 -12.98 -8.96 12.94
CA PRO A 215 -12.92 -9.99 11.91
C PRO A 215 -12.52 -11.35 12.52
N GLY A 216 -13.14 -12.43 12.03
CA GLY A 216 -12.67 -13.79 12.34
C GLY A 216 -11.36 -14.13 11.63
N CYS A 217 -10.54 -15.00 12.22
CA CYS A 217 -9.23 -15.39 11.65
C CYS A 217 -9.24 -16.64 10.77
N GLY A 218 -10.42 -17.13 10.34
CA GLY A 218 -10.51 -18.30 9.47
C GLY A 218 -9.69 -18.18 8.19
N GLY A 219 -9.65 -16.98 7.59
CA GLY A 219 -8.84 -16.66 6.42
C GLY A 219 -7.43 -16.11 6.72
N PHE A 220 -7.12 -15.82 8.00
CA PHE A 220 -5.89 -15.17 8.46
C PHE A 220 -5.17 -16.04 9.49
N THR A 221 -4.90 -17.30 9.14
CA THR A 221 -4.44 -18.31 10.10
C THR A 221 -3.06 -18.04 10.70
N SER A 222 -2.27 -17.12 10.13
CA SER A 222 -0.96 -16.68 10.66
C SER A 222 -0.99 -15.30 11.33
N LEU A 223 -2.17 -14.70 11.49
CA LEU A 223 -2.30 -13.33 12.00
C LEU A 223 -1.77 -13.23 13.44
N GLN A 224 -0.84 -12.29 13.64
CA GLN A 224 -0.19 -12.01 14.92
C GLN A 224 -0.55 -10.61 15.43
N PHE A 225 -0.71 -9.64 14.53
CA PHE A 225 -1.06 -8.26 14.87
C PHE A 225 -2.32 -7.84 14.13
N LEU A 226 -3.31 -7.32 14.87
CA LEU A 226 -4.54 -6.77 14.31
C LEU A 226 -4.79 -5.37 14.90
N ASN A 227 -4.87 -4.36 14.04
CA ASN A 227 -5.37 -3.04 14.41
C ASN A 227 -6.75 -2.80 13.80
N VAL A 228 -7.74 -2.55 14.65
CA VAL A 228 -9.13 -2.16 14.34
C VAL A 228 -9.56 -0.92 15.15
N GLU A 229 -8.61 -0.08 15.56
CA GLU A 229 -8.89 1.18 16.25
C GLU A 229 -9.74 2.12 15.40
N MET A 230 -10.50 3.02 16.05
CA MET A 230 -11.33 4.01 15.35
C MET A 230 -12.29 3.37 14.33
N ASN A 231 -13.03 2.36 14.77
CA ASN A 231 -14.11 1.72 14.01
C ASN A 231 -15.45 1.97 14.73
N SER A 232 -16.47 1.15 14.47
CA SER A 232 -17.80 1.23 15.07
C SER A 232 -18.15 -0.02 15.88
N ILE A 233 -17.15 -0.63 16.52
CA ILE A 233 -17.32 -1.87 17.29
C ILE A 233 -17.99 -1.56 18.64
N LEU A 234 -19.21 -2.06 18.82
CA LEU A 234 -19.95 -1.89 20.09
C LEU A 234 -19.59 -2.97 21.10
N THR A 235 -19.67 -4.24 20.70
CA THR A 235 -19.52 -5.41 21.57
C THR A 235 -18.69 -6.48 20.88
N PRO A 236 -17.36 -6.51 21.06
CA PRO A 236 -16.52 -7.53 20.45
C PRO A 236 -16.87 -8.92 20.99
N SER A 237 -16.91 -9.92 20.10
CA SER A 237 -17.18 -11.30 20.51
C SER A 237 -16.15 -11.83 21.50
N ALA A 238 -16.64 -12.39 22.62
CA ALA A 238 -15.80 -12.93 23.69
C ALA A 238 -14.92 -14.11 23.21
N ASP A 239 -15.35 -14.83 22.18
CA ASP A 239 -14.63 -15.98 21.63
C ASP A 239 -13.56 -15.61 20.59
N PHE A 240 -13.37 -14.31 20.30
CA PHE A 240 -12.36 -13.85 19.33
C PHE A 240 -10.99 -14.50 19.56
N PHE A 241 -10.49 -14.52 20.80
CA PHE A 241 -9.18 -15.09 21.11
C PHE A 241 -9.11 -16.62 20.97
N GLN A 242 -10.24 -17.31 20.98
CA GLN A 242 -10.33 -18.74 20.67
C GLN A 242 -10.31 -18.96 19.15
N SER A 243 -11.03 -18.13 18.39
CA SER A 243 -11.05 -18.17 16.92
C SER A 243 -9.76 -17.64 16.28
N CYS A 244 -9.04 -16.78 16.98
CA CYS A 244 -7.81 -16.10 16.55
C CYS A 244 -6.64 -16.39 17.51
N PRO A 245 -6.23 -17.67 17.69
CA PRO A 245 -5.32 -18.05 18.76
C PRO A 245 -3.91 -17.47 18.60
N ARG A 246 -3.47 -17.18 17.37
CA ARG A 246 -2.13 -16.66 17.06
C ARG A 246 -1.98 -15.16 17.24
N VAL A 247 -3.08 -14.40 17.33
CA VAL A 247 -3.03 -12.95 17.56
C VAL A 247 -2.35 -12.70 18.90
N ARG A 248 -1.25 -11.96 18.89
CA ARG A 248 -0.46 -11.57 20.06
C ARG A 248 -0.79 -10.15 20.51
N GLU A 249 -1.15 -9.30 19.56
CA GLU A 249 -1.51 -7.91 19.82
C GLU A 249 -2.78 -7.53 19.05
N LEU A 250 -3.76 -7.01 19.79
CA LEU A 250 -5.00 -6.46 19.28
C LEU A 250 -5.09 -5.00 19.71
N GLN A 251 -5.05 -4.09 18.73
CA GLN A 251 -5.35 -2.68 18.94
C GLN A 251 -6.79 -2.44 18.53
N ALA A 252 -7.70 -2.27 19.50
CA ALA A 252 -9.12 -2.07 19.24
C ALA A 252 -9.67 -0.86 20.01
N GLY A 253 -8.79 -0.02 20.55
CA GLY A 253 -9.17 1.22 21.23
C GLY A 253 -9.94 2.19 20.34
N HIS A 254 -10.49 3.22 20.96
CA HIS A 254 -11.24 4.28 20.28
C HIS A 254 -12.41 3.75 19.42
N ASN A 255 -13.08 2.71 19.91
CA ASN A 255 -14.36 2.23 19.39
C ASN A 255 -15.49 2.63 20.36
N PRO A 256 -16.73 2.80 19.87
CA PRO A 256 -17.88 3.21 20.68
C PRO A 256 -18.42 2.06 21.55
N PHE A 257 -17.56 1.51 22.42
CA PHE A 257 -17.88 0.30 23.16
C PHE A 257 -19.14 0.47 24.03
N GLN A 258 -20.00 -0.54 24.00
CA GLN A 258 -21.15 -0.63 24.90
C GLN A 258 -20.74 -1.39 26.16
N CYS A 259 -20.86 -0.75 27.32
CA CYS A 259 -20.68 -1.35 28.63
C CYS A 259 -21.78 -2.38 28.89
N SER A 260 -21.47 -3.63 28.57
CA SER A 260 -22.36 -4.78 28.70
C SER A 260 -21.67 -5.97 29.35
N CYS A 261 -22.44 -7.01 29.67
CA CYS A 261 -21.93 -8.28 30.17
C CYS A 261 -20.99 -8.96 29.14
N GLU A 262 -21.28 -8.79 27.86
CA GLU A 262 -20.50 -9.33 26.74
C GLU A 262 -19.12 -8.66 26.67
N LEU A 263 -19.06 -7.33 26.76
CA LEU A 263 -17.78 -6.61 26.81
C LEU A 263 -16.97 -7.04 28.05
N GLN A 264 -17.63 -7.20 29.20
CA GLN A 264 -16.99 -7.73 30.41
C GLN A 264 -16.46 -9.15 30.19
N ALA A 265 -17.19 -10.01 29.49
CA ALA A 265 -16.77 -11.37 29.16
C ALA A 265 -15.55 -11.37 28.22
N PHE A 266 -15.55 -10.52 27.20
CA PHE A 266 -14.42 -10.30 26.30
C PHE A 266 -13.15 -9.92 27.06
N ILE A 267 -13.23 -8.90 27.93
CA ILE A 267 -12.09 -8.46 28.76
C ILE A 267 -11.61 -9.57 29.71
N ARG A 268 -12.54 -10.36 30.28
CA ARG A 268 -12.16 -11.48 31.17
C ARG A 268 -11.43 -12.59 30.44
N LEU A 269 -11.89 -12.97 29.25
CA LEU A 269 -11.23 -14.00 28.44
C LEU A 269 -9.89 -13.52 27.91
N GLU A 270 -9.81 -12.26 27.50
CA GLU A 270 -8.57 -11.62 27.07
C GLU A 270 -7.46 -11.70 28.14
N ARG A 271 -7.79 -11.37 29.40
CA ARG A 271 -6.83 -11.48 30.51
C ARG A 271 -6.34 -12.91 30.72
N ARG A 272 -7.21 -13.91 30.51
CA ARG A 272 -6.83 -15.33 30.57
C ARG A 272 -5.97 -15.75 29.38
N SER A 273 -6.10 -15.06 28.25
CA SER A 273 -5.30 -15.28 27.04
C SER A 273 -3.94 -14.57 27.05
N GLY A 274 -3.52 -13.97 28.17
CA GLY A 274 -2.18 -13.42 28.35
C GLY A 274 -2.04 -11.92 28.15
N GLY A 275 -3.14 -11.16 28.05
CA GLY A 275 -3.06 -9.69 27.94
C GLY A 275 -2.56 -9.25 26.57
N LYS A 276 -3.44 -9.26 25.58
CA LYS A 276 -3.17 -8.98 24.16
C LYS A 276 -3.66 -7.58 23.73
N LEU A 277 -4.43 -6.87 24.55
CA LEU A 277 -4.95 -5.55 24.21
C LEU A 277 -3.92 -4.44 24.41
N PHE A 278 -3.55 -3.78 23.32
CA PHE A 278 -2.66 -2.63 23.35
C PHE A 278 -3.38 -1.38 23.86
N GLY A 279 -2.79 -0.64 24.81
CA GLY A 279 -3.37 0.61 25.33
C GLY A 279 -4.51 0.41 26.34
N TRP A 280 -4.76 -0.83 26.79
CA TRP A 280 -5.71 -1.13 27.86
C TRP A 280 -5.25 -0.54 29.21
N PRO A 281 -6.15 0.03 30.04
CA PRO A 281 -7.57 0.30 29.77
C PRO A 281 -7.83 1.66 29.11
N ALA A 282 -6.82 2.54 29.02
CA ALA A 282 -7.01 3.94 28.66
C ALA A 282 -7.66 4.17 27.29
N ALA A 283 -7.40 3.30 26.31
CA ALA A 283 -7.97 3.39 24.97
C ALA A 283 -9.36 2.71 24.83
N TYR A 284 -9.85 2.01 25.87
CA TYR A 284 -11.06 1.18 25.84
C TYR A 284 -12.10 1.73 26.81
N VAL A 285 -12.66 2.88 26.44
CA VAL A 285 -13.67 3.58 27.23
C VAL A 285 -15.06 3.25 26.66
N CYS A 286 -16.02 2.94 27.53
CA CYS A 286 -17.40 2.76 27.11
C CYS A 286 -18.04 4.10 26.74
N GLU A 287 -18.83 4.10 25.69
CA GLU A 287 -19.67 5.24 25.29
C GLU A 287 -21.14 5.02 25.70
N TYR A 288 -21.58 3.75 25.80
CA TYR A 288 -22.99 3.40 26.10
C TYR A 288 -23.13 2.46 27.30
N PRO A 289 -24.24 2.50 28.06
CA PRO A 289 -25.27 3.55 28.04
C PRO A 289 -24.68 4.89 28.48
N GLU A 290 -25.24 6.01 27.99
CA GLU A 290 -24.82 7.35 28.42
C GLU A 290 -24.96 7.46 29.95
N GLY A 291 -23.82 7.56 30.67
CA GLY A 291 -23.80 7.57 32.14
C GLY A 291 -22.41 7.79 32.73
#